data_AF-A0A959FPZ9-F1
#
_entry.id   AF-A0A959FPZ9-F1
#
_cell.length_a   1.000
_cell.length_b   1.000
_cell.length_c   1.000
_cell.angle_alpha   90.00
_cell.angle_beta   90.00
_cell.angle_gamma   90.00
#
_symmetry.space_group_name_H-M   'P 1'
#
loop_
_entity.id
_entity.type
_entity.pdbx_description
1 polymer ?
#
loop_
_entity_poly.entity_id
_entity_poly.type
_entity_poly.pdbx_seq_one_letter_code
_entity_poly.pdbx_strand_id
1 'polypeptide(L)'
;MLAYVLKRIALMLPTLLAITFIAFGLSRLTPGDPVLEDLSVGDVNMSPEVYRREYRKEAERLGYDRPAFYCGLLPLAYPDTLHRIVLPTHRARLKAWIGWSGNWPRVEAFYRSIQSGEQLLWELDGHNDAFINTRYHWGRLYLESEADRLARRLDSVRANVLQDSLLSATFADRLAAAEGAFAQLNTDRTTWKCWVPGWQWYGADNQYHHWLSGMLHGDFGHSLRDQRPVAVRIAEAVRWTLQINGLAIFFAYLLSIPLGVYAAAYVGKRFD
;
A
#
# COMPACT_ATOMS: atom_id res chain seq x y z
N MET A 1 9.34 -45.91 -6.60
CA MET A 1 8.39 -45.12 -5.78
C MET A 1 9.02 -43.87 -5.16
N LEU A 2 10.14 -43.96 -4.43
CA LEU A 2 10.79 -42.77 -3.82
C LEU A 2 11.16 -41.67 -4.84
N ALA A 3 11.82 -42.01 -5.95
CA ALA A 3 12.17 -41.05 -6.99
C ALA A 3 10.95 -40.35 -7.62
N TYR A 4 9.82 -41.05 -7.70
CA TYR A 4 8.57 -40.49 -8.19
C TYR A 4 7.95 -39.51 -7.18
N VAL A 5 7.97 -39.85 -5.88
CA VAL A 5 7.53 -38.97 -4.80
C VAL A 5 8.39 -37.70 -4.75
N LEU A 6 9.72 -37.85 -4.80
CA LEU A 6 10.65 -36.71 -4.84
C LEU A 6 10.42 -35.81 -6.06
N LYS A 7 10.20 -36.40 -7.24
CA LYS A 7 9.87 -35.65 -8.46
C LYS A 7 8.56 -34.86 -8.29
N ARG A 8 7.54 -35.45 -7.66
CA ARG A 8 6.27 -34.76 -7.37
C ARG A 8 6.46 -33.62 -6.37
N ILE A 9 7.16 -33.85 -5.25
CA ILE A 9 7.44 -32.81 -4.25
C ILE A 9 8.23 -31.65 -4.89
N ALA A 10 9.24 -31.96 -5.69
CA ALA A 10 10.03 -30.97 -6.41
C ALA A 10 9.17 -30.15 -7.40
N LEU A 11 8.14 -30.74 -8.02
CA LEU A 11 7.18 -30.04 -8.88
C LEU A 11 6.11 -29.25 -8.09
N MET A 12 5.83 -29.64 -6.84
CA MET A 12 4.90 -28.92 -5.96
C MET A 12 5.48 -27.57 -5.50
N LEU A 13 6.79 -27.49 -5.28
CA LEU A 13 7.45 -26.25 -4.85
C LEU A 13 7.25 -25.08 -5.85
N PRO A 14 7.57 -25.22 -7.15
CA PRO A 14 7.39 -24.13 -8.11
C PRO A 14 5.92 -23.81 -8.37
N THR A 15 5.02 -24.81 -8.32
CA THR A 15 3.58 -24.56 -8.49
C THR A 15 3.00 -23.79 -7.32
N LEU A 16 3.38 -24.13 -6.09
CA LEU A 16 2.98 -23.37 -4.90
C LEU A 16 3.55 -21.94 -4.93
N LEU A 17 4.81 -21.76 -5.30
CA LEU A 17 5.39 -20.43 -5.50
C LEU A 17 4.61 -19.61 -6.53
N ALA A 18 4.26 -20.20 -7.69
CA ALA A 18 3.46 -19.52 -8.70
C ALA A 18 2.08 -19.10 -8.16
N ILE A 19 1.39 -19.98 -7.43
CA ILE A 19 0.09 -19.67 -6.81
C ILE A 19 0.23 -18.55 -5.78
N THR A 20 1.24 -18.59 -4.91
CA THR A 20 1.45 -17.54 -3.89
C THR A 20 1.74 -16.18 -4.53
N PHE A 21 2.51 -16.15 -5.62
CA PHE A 21 2.80 -14.94 -6.37
C PHE A 21 1.53 -14.35 -6.99
N ILE A 22 0.70 -15.18 -7.62
CA ILE A 22 -0.58 -14.76 -8.19
C ILE A 22 -1.53 -14.27 -7.09
N ALA A 23 -1.64 -15.01 -5.98
CA ALA A 23 -2.52 -14.64 -4.86
C ALA A 23 -2.12 -13.30 -4.23
N PHE A 24 -0.81 -13.09 -4.01
CA PHE A 24 -0.30 -11.82 -3.52
C PHE A 24 -0.48 -10.69 -4.55
N GLY A 25 -0.24 -10.95 -5.83
CA GLY A 25 -0.49 -9.98 -6.89
C GLY A 25 -1.95 -9.53 -6.93
N LEU A 26 -2.90 -10.47 -6.84
CA LEU A 26 -4.33 -10.16 -6.79
C LEU A 26 -4.71 -9.41 -5.52
N SER A 27 -4.13 -9.73 -4.35
CA SER A 27 -4.42 -8.99 -3.12
C SER A 27 -4.03 -7.51 -3.24
N ARG A 28 -2.94 -7.20 -3.97
CA ARG A 28 -2.52 -5.82 -4.26
C ARG A 28 -3.38 -5.07 -5.27
N LEU A 29 -4.12 -5.80 -6.11
CA LEU A 29 -5.06 -5.21 -7.07
C LEU A 29 -6.44 -4.98 -6.46
N THR A 30 -6.66 -5.40 -5.21
CA THR A 30 -7.94 -5.19 -4.52
C THR A 30 -8.17 -3.69 -4.38
N PRO A 31 -9.31 -3.16 -4.86
CA PRO A 31 -9.61 -1.74 -4.77
C PRO A 31 -9.90 -1.35 -3.32
N GLY A 32 -9.45 -0.16 -2.94
CA GLY A 32 -9.56 0.33 -1.56
C GLY A 32 -8.20 0.52 -0.90
N ASP A 33 -8.17 1.36 0.11
CA ASP A 33 -6.99 1.55 0.95
C ASP A 33 -7.22 0.78 2.25
N PRO A 34 -6.56 -0.36 2.46
CA PRO A 34 -6.80 -1.20 3.63
C PRO A 34 -6.37 -0.52 4.94
N VAL A 35 -5.48 0.47 4.87
CA VAL A 35 -5.14 1.32 6.01
C VAL A 35 -6.35 2.17 6.40
N LEU A 36 -7.10 2.70 5.41
CA LEU A 36 -8.32 3.48 5.67
C LEU A 36 -9.46 2.61 6.18
N GLU A 37 -9.59 1.39 5.68
CA GLU A 37 -10.66 0.47 6.10
C GLU A 37 -10.56 0.13 7.59
N ASP A 38 -9.34 -0.01 8.11
CA ASP A 38 -9.08 -0.18 9.53
C ASP A 38 -9.28 1.13 10.35
N LEU A 39 -8.92 2.29 9.78
CA LEU A 39 -9.16 3.61 10.38
C LEU A 39 -10.64 4.01 10.45
N SER A 40 -11.54 3.36 9.69
CA SER A 40 -12.98 3.69 9.58
C SER A 40 -13.77 3.65 10.89
N VAL A 41 -13.19 3.16 11.99
CA VAL A 41 -13.85 3.01 13.29
C VAL A 41 -13.76 4.29 14.16
N GLY A 42 -12.98 5.30 13.76
CA GLY A 42 -12.57 6.39 14.65
C GLY A 42 -13.35 7.70 14.62
N ASP A 43 -13.10 8.59 13.65
CA ASP A 43 -13.49 9.99 13.81
C ASP A 43 -13.49 10.77 12.47
N VAL A 44 -14.66 11.21 12.02
CA VAL A 44 -14.84 11.99 10.77
C VAL A 44 -14.29 13.43 10.92
N ASN A 45 -13.93 13.85 12.14
CA ASN A 45 -13.45 15.20 12.45
C ASN A 45 -11.96 15.27 12.83
N MET A 46 -11.18 14.25 12.49
CA MET A 46 -9.76 14.22 12.84
C MET A 46 -8.97 15.30 12.09
N SER A 47 -8.23 16.14 12.82
CA SER A 47 -7.30 17.12 12.23
C SER A 47 -6.37 16.44 11.21
N PRO A 48 -6.03 17.09 10.07
CA PRO A 48 -5.18 16.49 9.03
C PRO A 48 -3.85 15.91 9.54
N GLU A 49 -3.32 16.42 10.65
CA GLU A 49 -2.10 15.88 11.26
C GLU A 49 -2.32 14.60 12.04
N VAL A 50 -3.36 14.57 12.87
CA VAL A 50 -3.74 13.40 13.64
C VAL A 50 -4.08 12.28 12.66
N TYR A 51 -4.81 12.60 11.59
CA TYR A 51 -5.06 11.68 10.48
C TYR A 51 -3.76 11.10 9.89
N ARG A 52 -2.78 11.96 9.55
CA ARG A 52 -1.48 11.50 9.00
C ARG A 52 -0.72 10.60 9.96
N ARG A 53 -0.77 10.91 11.26
CA ARG A 53 -0.08 10.14 12.31
C ARG A 53 -0.72 8.77 12.50
N GLU A 54 -2.04 8.72 12.65
CA GLU A 54 -2.77 7.45 12.81
C GLU A 54 -2.65 6.60 11.55
N TYR A 55 -2.77 7.21 10.37
CA TYR A 55 -2.53 6.53 9.09
C TYR A 55 -1.15 5.89 9.00
N ARG A 56 -0.09 6.61 9.44
CA ARG A 56 1.26 6.05 9.42
C ARG A 56 1.38 4.84 10.35
N LYS A 57 0.88 4.94 11.58
CA LYS A 57 0.93 3.83 12.55
C LYS A 57 0.24 2.58 12.01
N GLU A 58 -0.97 2.74 11.47
CA GLU A 58 -1.72 1.62 10.93
C GLU A 58 -1.05 1.00 9.72
N ALA A 59 -0.48 1.83 8.86
CA ALA A 59 0.25 1.32 7.72
C ALA A 59 1.56 0.61 8.11
N GLU A 60 2.26 1.06 9.15
CA GLU A 60 3.41 0.34 9.72
C GLU A 60 2.99 -1.01 10.31
N ARG A 61 1.84 -1.05 11.01
CA ARG A 61 1.25 -2.29 11.55
C ARG A 61 0.94 -3.29 10.43
N LEU A 62 0.40 -2.80 9.32
CA LEU A 62 0.05 -3.61 8.15
C LEU A 62 1.25 -3.85 7.19
N GLY A 63 2.43 -3.28 7.47
CA GLY A 63 3.64 -3.42 6.64
C GLY A 63 3.63 -2.63 5.33
N TYR A 64 2.71 -1.67 5.15
CA TYR A 64 2.62 -0.81 3.95
C TYR A 64 3.75 0.23 3.84
N ASP A 65 4.54 0.40 4.90
CA ASP A 65 5.79 1.15 4.94
C ASP A 65 6.96 0.42 4.28
N ARG A 66 6.78 -0.87 3.90
CA ARG A 66 7.81 -1.74 3.30
C ARG A 66 7.59 -1.92 1.79
N PRO A 67 8.64 -2.27 1.03
CA PRO A 67 8.50 -2.56 -0.40
C PRO A 67 7.59 -3.77 -0.63
N ALA A 68 6.94 -3.80 -1.79
CA ALA A 68 5.94 -4.81 -2.07
C ALA A 68 6.54 -6.21 -2.25
N PHE A 69 7.73 -6.27 -2.83
CA PHE A 69 8.38 -7.51 -3.23
C PHE A 69 9.90 -7.37 -3.03
N TYR A 70 10.66 -8.46 -3.23
CA TYR A 70 12.11 -8.49 -3.07
C TYR A 70 12.86 -7.51 -3.98
N CYS A 71 12.31 -7.24 -5.16
CA CYS A 71 12.88 -6.33 -6.13
C CYS A 71 11.79 -5.53 -6.84
N GLY A 72 12.19 -4.40 -7.40
CA GLY A 72 11.34 -3.53 -8.20
C GLY A 72 12.01 -3.19 -9.52
N LEU A 73 11.21 -3.17 -10.58
CA LEU A 73 11.59 -2.62 -11.88
C LEU A 73 10.93 -1.24 -12.00
N LEU A 74 11.65 -0.19 -11.62
CA LEU A 74 11.17 1.19 -11.67
C LEU A 74 12.14 2.04 -12.50
N PRO A 75 11.72 3.15 -13.13
CA PRO A 75 12.65 4.03 -13.81
C PRO A 75 13.76 4.52 -12.88
N LEU A 76 14.95 4.77 -13.42
CA LEU A 76 16.13 5.24 -12.67
C LEU A 76 15.90 6.56 -11.91
N ALA A 77 14.90 7.34 -12.33
CA ALA A 77 14.47 8.55 -11.63
C ALA A 77 13.81 8.29 -10.28
N TYR A 78 13.31 7.08 -10.01
CA TYR A 78 12.60 6.72 -8.78
C TYR A 78 13.60 6.22 -7.73
N PRO A 79 13.52 6.70 -6.49
CA PRO A 79 14.37 6.20 -5.42
C PRO A 79 13.91 4.83 -4.94
N ASP A 80 14.81 4.15 -4.24
CA ASP A 80 14.49 2.96 -3.46
C ASP A 80 13.61 3.30 -2.25
N THR A 81 13.68 4.50 -1.69
CA THR A 81 12.95 4.91 -0.47
C THR A 81 11.49 5.35 -0.66
N LEU A 82 10.98 5.41 -1.90
CA LEU A 82 9.63 5.94 -2.18
C LEU A 82 8.50 5.19 -1.42
N HIS A 83 8.72 3.90 -1.14
CA HIS A 83 7.78 3.07 -0.39
C HIS A 83 7.56 3.55 1.06
N ARG A 84 8.56 4.22 1.67
CA ARG A 84 8.48 4.79 3.03
C ARG A 84 7.46 5.95 3.12
N ILE A 85 7.07 6.51 1.98
CA ILE A 85 6.04 7.55 1.92
C ILE A 85 4.70 6.86 1.84
N VAL A 86 4.15 6.62 3.02
CA VAL A 86 3.00 5.73 3.22
C VAL A 86 1.73 6.30 2.60
N LEU A 87 1.47 7.61 2.77
CA LEU A 87 0.26 8.25 2.27
C LEU A 87 0.16 8.17 0.75
N PRO A 88 -0.90 7.53 0.19
CA PRO A 88 -1.04 7.33 -1.25
C PRO A 88 -1.10 8.65 -2.02
N THR A 89 -1.75 9.67 -1.44
CA THR A 89 -1.87 11.01 -2.02
C THR A 89 -0.50 11.67 -2.18
N HIS A 90 0.32 11.69 -1.12
CA HIS A 90 1.68 12.26 -1.17
C HIS A 90 2.56 11.49 -2.16
N ARG A 91 2.54 10.16 -2.08
CA ARG A 91 3.33 9.30 -2.97
C ARG A 91 2.96 9.50 -4.44
N ALA A 92 1.67 9.59 -4.77
CA ALA A 92 1.22 9.86 -6.14
C ALA A 92 1.72 11.21 -6.67
N ARG A 93 1.80 12.23 -5.80
CA ARG A 93 2.22 13.58 -6.18
C ARG A 93 3.73 13.66 -6.36
N LEU A 94 4.49 12.99 -5.50
CA LEU A 94 5.93 12.82 -5.70
C LEU A 94 6.25 12.07 -6.99
N LYS A 95 5.49 11.02 -7.32
CA LYS A 95 5.62 10.35 -8.64
C LYS A 95 5.35 11.31 -9.79
N ALA A 96 4.36 12.19 -9.67
CA ALA A 96 4.12 13.23 -10.68
C ALA A 96 5.31 14.20 -10.78
N TRP A 97 5.85 14.66 -9.65
CA TRP A 97 7.02 15.55 -9.61
C TRP A 97 8.29 14.90 -10.18
N ILE A 98 8.52 13.62 -9.88
CA ILE A 98 9.57 12.82 -10.51
C ILE A 98 9.29 12.69 -12.01
N GLY A 99 8.04 12.51 -12.42
CA GLY A 99 7.66 12.36 -13.83
C GLY A 99 8.11 13.53 -14.70
N TRP A 100 7.90 14.77 -14.23
CA TRP A 100 8.31 15.95 -15.00
C TRP A 100 9.73 16.43 -14.69
N SER A 101 10.27 16.27 -13.49
CA SER A 101 11.66 16.68 -13.18
C SER A 101 12.71 15.62 -13.59
N GLY A 102 12.36 14.34 -13.46
CA GLY A 102 13.26 13.19 -13.58
C GLY A 102 14.38 13.12 -12.55
N ASN A 103 14.34 13.94 -11.49
CA ASN A 103 15.44 14.13 -10.55
C ASN A 103 14.97 13.99 -9.09
N TRP A 104 15.02 12.76 -8.55
CA TRP A 104 14.58 12.48 -7.18
C TRP A 104 15.25 13.35 -6.11
N PRO A 105 16.58 13.52 -6.06
CA PRO A 105 17.22 14.38 -5.05
C PRO A 105 16.62 15.79 -4.97
N ARG A 106 16.24 16.39 -6.11
CA ARG A 106 15.59 17.71 -6.14
C ARG A 106 14.14 17.64 -5.67
N VAL A 107 13.41 16.59 -6.05
CA VAL A 107 12.04 16.32 -5.57
C VAL A 107 12.03 16.14 -4.05
N GLU A 108 12.98 15.38 -3.52
CA GLU A 108 13.12 15.13 -2.10
C GLU A 108 13.49 16.41 -1.35
N ALA A 109 14.42 17.21 -1.87
CA ALA A 109 14.78 18.50 -1.27
C ALA A 109 13.57 19.44 -1.16
N PHE A 110 12.76 19.54 -2.21
CA PHE A 110 11.52 20.33 -2.20
C PHE A 110 10.46 19.73 -1.26
N TYR A 111 10.30 18.41 -1.24
CA TYR A 111 9.37 17.77 -0.32
C TYR A 111 9.74 18.03 1.15
N ARG A 112 11.03 17.91 1.49
CA ARG A 112 11.56 18.17 2.84
C ARG A 112 11.44 19.65 3.23
N SER A 113 11.64 20.59 2.29
CA SER A 113 11.47 22.01 2.59
C SER A 113 10.03 22.35 2.95
N ILE A 114 9.04 21.79 2.21
CA ILE A 114 7.62 21.94 2.55
C ILE A 114 7.34 21.35 3.94
N GLN A 115 7.87 20.16 4.26
CA GLN A 115 7.67 19.53 5.58
C GLN A 115 8.22 20.39 6.70
N SER A 116 9.41 20.96 6.50
CA SER A 116 10.03 21.82 7.52
C SER A 116 9.27 23.13 7.73
N GLY A 117 8.69 23.71 6.67
CA GLY A 117 7.86 24.89 6.79
C GLY A 117 6.51 24.57 7.42
N GLU A 118 5.93 23.41 7.11
CA GLU A 118 4.69 22.97 7.73
C GLU A 118 4.88 22.84 9.24
N GLN A 119 5.92 22.14 9.69
CA GLN A 119 6.23 22.00 11.11
C GLN A 119 6.35 23.37 11.80
N LEU A 120 7.04 24.33 11.19
CA LEU A 120 7.18 25.68 11.76
C LEU A 120 5.83 26.41 11.86
N LEU A 121 4.96 26.31 10.85
CA LEU A 121 3.62 26.92 10.88
C LEU A 121 2.69 26.31 11.95
N TRP A 122 3.02 25.13 12.47
CA TRP A 122 2.30 24.53 13.61
C TRP A 122 2.83 24.97 14.96
N GLU A 123 4.11 25.30 15.06
CA GLU A 123 4.74 25.83 16.27
C GLU A 123 4.36 27.31 16.50
N LEU A 124 4.01 28.02 15.43
CA LEU A 124 3.59 29.42 15.49
C LEU A 124 2.12 29.55 15.90
N ASP A 125 1.86 30.42 16.88
CA ASP A 125 0.52 30.75 17.35
C ASP A 125 -0.06 31.96 16.60
N GLY A 126 -0.50 31.74 15.36
CA GLY A 126 -1.07 32.76 14.49
C GLY A 126 -2.55 32.52 14.21
N HIS A 127 -3.37 33.57 14.35
CA HIS A 127 -4.83 33.48 14.20
C HIS A 127 -5.44 34.48 13.20
N ASN A 128 -4.62 35.32 12.56
CA ASN A 128 -5.13 36.27 11.58
C ASN A 128 -5.32 35.62 10.19
N ASP A 129 -6.02 36.33 9.30
CA ASP A 129 -6.37 35.82 7.98
C ASP A 129 -5.13 35.46 7.14
N ALA A 130 -4.07 36.28 7.22
CA ALA A 130 -2.81 36.04 6.51
C ALA A 130 -2.16 34.72 6.97
N PHE A 131 -2.16 34.43 8.26
CA PHE A 131 -1.65 33.19 8.83
C PHE A 131 -2.51 31.97 8.46
N ILE A 132 -3.83 32.08 8.61
CA ILE A 132 -4.77 31.02 8.25
C ILE A 132 -4.63 30.68 6.76
N ASN A 133 -4.59 31.70 5.89
CA ASN A 133 -4.41 31.52 4.45
C ASN A 133 -3.04 30.93 4.13
N THR A 134 -1.97 31.39 4.77
CA THR A 134 -0.62 30.82 4.61
C THR A 134 -0.63 29.33 4.92
N ARG A 135 -1.15 28.93 6.08
CA ARG A 135 -1.23 27.53 6.49
C ARG A 135 -2.08 26.69 5.56
N TYR A 136 -3.22 27.23 5.09
CA TYR A 136 -4.08 26.57 4.11
C TYR A 136 -3.37 26.37 2.77
N HIS A 137 -2.76 27.41 2.20
CA HIS A 137 -2.08 27.31 0.89
C HIS A 137 -0.84 26.44 0.97
N TRP A 138 -0.07 26.50 2.05
CA TRP A 138 1.12 25.69 2.29
C TRP A 138 0.78 24.20 2.41
N GLY A 139 -0.19 23.83 3.26
CA GLY A 139 -0.59 22.43 3.44
C GLY A 139 -1.12 21.78 2.15
N ARG A 140 -1.65 22.58 1.22
CA ARG A 140 -2.12 22.09 -0.08
C ARG A 140 -1.04 21.94 -1.15
N LEU A 141 0.20 22.37 -0.89
CA LEU A 141 1.31 22.13 -1.82
C LEU A 141 1.48 20.63 -2.12
N TYR A 142 1.30 19.77 -1.13
CA TYR A 142 1.34 18.31 -1.29
C TYR A 142 0.29 17.75 -2.24
N LEU A 143 -0.78 18.49 -2.52
CA LEU A 143 -1.90 18.03 -3.34
C LEU A 143 -1.77 18.44 -4.81
N GLU A 144 -0.81 19.30 -5.15
CA GLU A 144 -0.63 19.79 -6.51
C GLU A 144 0.33 18.91 -7.31
N SER A 145 -0.08 18.50 -8.51
CA SER A 145 0.76 17.74 -9.45
C SER A 145 1.47 18.60 -10.48
N GLU A 146 0.91 19.77 -10.80
CA GLU A 146 1.38 20.64 -11.88
C GLU A 146 2.31 21.73 -11.34
N ALA A 147 3.40 21.99 -12.07
CA ALA A 147 4.38 23.01 -11.73
C ALA A 147 3.74 24.41 -11.64
N ASP A 148 2.87 24.78 -12.59
CA ASP A 148 2.23 26.10 -12.61
C ASP A 148 1.26 26.31 -11.45
N ARG A 149 0.60 25.25 -10.96
CA ARG A 149 -0.25 25.32 -9.77
C ARG A 149 0.57 25.43 -8.50
N LEU A 150 1.70 24.73 -8.41
CA LEU A 150 2.66 24.88 -7.30
C LEU A 150 3.22 26.29 -7.25
N ALA A 151 3.66 26.84 -8.38
CA ALA A 151 4.18 28.20 -8.47
C ALA A 151 3.17 29.23 -7.97
N ARG A 152 1.94 29.22 -8.51
CA ARG A 152 0.87 30.14 -8.08
C ARG A 152 0.53 30.03 -6.59
N ARG A 153 0.62 28.82 -6.01
CA ARG A 153 0.41 28.64 -4.57
C ARG A 153 1.55 29.21 -3.74
N LEU A 154 2.81 29.00 -4.15
CA LEU A 154 3.96 29.61 -3.50
C LEU A 154 3.88 31.14 -3.57
N ASP A 155 3.48 31.71 -4.70
CA ASP A 155 3.23 33.15 -4.85
C ASP A 155 2.13 33.65 -3.89
N SER A 156 1.05 32.89 -3.75
CA SER A 156 -0.03 33.21 -2.80
C SER A 156 0.45 33.19 -1.35
N VAL A 157 1.29 32.19 -0.99
CA VAL A 157 1.92 32.13 0.34
C VAL A 157 2.83 33.32 0.55
N ARG A 158 3.67 33.67 -0.43
CA ARG A 158 4.55 34.83 -0.37
C ARG A 158 3.78 36.12 -0.11
N ALA A 159 2.69 36.34 -0.83
CA ALA A 159 1.84 37.51 -0.63
C ALA A 159 1.30 37.61 0.80
N ASN A 160 0.85 36.49 1.39
CA ASN A 160 0.35 36.45 2.76
C ASN A 160 1.46 36.64 3.80
N VAL A 161 2.65 36.05 3.59
CA VAL A 161 3.81 36.18 4.49
C VAL A 161 4.29 37.63 4.57
N LEU A 162 4.23 38.38 3.47
CA LEU A 162 4.59 39.80 3.44
C LEU A 162 3.58 40.71 4.15
N GLN A 163 2.33 40.26 4.33
CA GLN A 163 1.28 41.01 5.03
C GLN A 163 1.34 40.85 6.56
N ASP A 164 2.07 39.85 7.06
CA ASP A 164 2.15 39.52 8.47
C ASP A 164 3.58 39.67 9.02
N SER A 165 3.73 40.46 10.08
CA SER A 165 5.03 40.73 10.70
C SER A 165 5.69 39.50 11.36
N LEU A 166 4.90 38.59 11.93
CA LEU A 166 5.39 37.35 12.55
C LEU A 166 5.88 36.37 11.48
N LEU A 167 5.10 36.17 10.42
CA LEU A 167 5.45 35.28 9.30
C LEU A 167 6.66 35.80 8.53
N SER A 168 6.71 37.10 8.25
CA SER A 168 7.86 37.70 7.57
C SER A 168 9.14 37.58 8.40
N ALA A 169 9.06 37.65 9.74
CA ALA A 169 10.21 37.50 10.61
C ALA A 169 10.65 36.04 10.81
N THR A 170 9.72 35.07 10.85
CA THR A 170 10.02 33.69 11.25
C THR A 170 9.92 32.67 10.12
N PHE A 171 8.99 32.84 9.19
CA PHE A 171 8.68 31.88 8.13
C PHE A 171 9.29 32.21 6.76
N ALA A 172 9.69 33.47 6.54
CA ALA A 172 10.24 33.92 5.25
C ALA A 172 11.42 33.07 4.75
N ASP A 173 12.33 32.65 5.64
CA ASP A 173 13.46 31.79 5.28
C ASP A 173 13.02 30.41 4.80
N ARG A 174 11.97 29.84 5.41
CA ARG A 174 11.41 28.54 5.01
C ARG A 174 10.70 28.63 3.66
N LEU A 175 9.98 29.72 3.43
CA LEU A 175 9.40 30.01 2.13
C LEU A 175 10.48 30.14 1.06
N ALA A 176 11.52 30.95 1.30
CA ALA A 176 12.62 31.14 0.36
C ALA A 176 13.36 29.83 0.04
N ALA A 177 13.57 28.97 1.04
CA ALA A 177 14.15 27.64 0.84
C ALA A 177 13.25 26.73 -0.03
N ALA A 178 11.93 26.77 0.16
CA ALA A 178 11.00 26.00 -0.65
C ALA A 178 10.93 26.51 -2.10
N GLU A 179 10.90 27.81 -2.30
CA GLU A 179 10.92 28.44 -3.63
C GLU A 179 12.24 28.15 -4.35
N GLY A 180 13.37 28.22 -3.66
CA GLY A 180 14.68 27.85 -4.21
C GLY A 180 14.74 26.37 -4.62
N ALA A 181 14.23 25.47 -3.78
CA ALA A 181 14.14 24.04 -4.11
C ALA A 181 13.19 23.77 -5.29
N PHE A 182 12.07 24.51 -5.39
CA PHE A 182 11.15 24.45 -6.52
C PHE A 182 11.77 24.98 -7.82
N ALA A 183 12.57 26.06 -7.75
CA ALA A 183 13.30 26.57 -8.92
C ALA A 183 14.31 25.52 -9.43
N GLN A 184 15.07 24.91 -8.52
CA GLN A 184 16.04 23.85 -8.87
C GLN A 184 15.39 22.62 -9.50
N LEU A 185 14.15 22.30 -9.10
CA LEU A 185 13.36 21.23 -9.72
C LEU A 185 13.10 21.46 -11.21
N ASN A 186 12.93 22.71 -11.60
CA ASN A 186 12.67 23.09 -13.00
C ASN A 186 13.95 23.28 -13.81
N THR A 187 15.06 23.67 -13.19
CA THR A 187 16.35 23.86 -13.89
C THR A 187 17.12 22.56 -14.06
N ASP A 188 17.20 21.72 -13.02
CA ASP A 188 18.09 20.55 -12.98
C ASP A 188 17.39 19.27 -13.43
N ARG A 189 16.68 19.35 -14.56
CA ARG A 189 15.83 18.25 -15.03
C ARG A 189 16.65 17.12 -15.63
N THR A 190 16.42 15.90 -15.14
CA THR A 190 17.02 14.66 -15.69
C THR A 190 15.93 13.71 -16.19
N THR A 191 15.03 14.22 -17.04
CA THR A 191 13.85 13.50 -17.56
C THR A 191 14.18 12.20 -18.29
N TRP A 192 15.38 12.09 -18.89
CA TRP A 192 15.84 10.85 -19.51
C TRP A 192 15.87 9.66 -18.53
N LYS A 193 16.11 9.90 -17.23
CA LYS A 193 16.09 8.87 -16.19
C LYS A 193 14.70 8.24 -15.98
N CYS A 194 13.63 8.90 -16.40
CA CYS A 194 12.27 8.36 -16.35
C CYS A 194 12.02 7.25 -17.40
N TRP A 195 12.88 7.15 -18.41
CA TRP A 195 12.73 6.20 -19.52
C TRP A 195 13.69 5.01 -19.41
N VAL A 196 14.69 5.10 -18.54
CA VAL A 196 15.67 4.04 -18.32
C VAL A 196 15.19 3.13 -17.19
N PRO A 197 14.98 1.82 -17.45
CA PRO A 197 14.60 0.88 -16.38
C PRO A 197 15.76 0.74 -15.38
N GLY A 198 15.44 0.93 -14.11
CA GLY A 198 16.33 0.69 -12.98
C GLY A 198 15.92 -0.58 -12.24
N TRP A 199 16.90 -1.41 -11.93
CA TRP A 199 16.72 -2.56 -11.03
C TRP A 199 16.97 -2.13 -9.59
N GLN A 200 16.01 -2.38 -8.72
CA GLN A 200 16.13 -2.11 -7.29
C GLN A 200 15.95 -3.41 -6.51
N TRP A 201 16.93 -3.74 -5.67
CA TRP A 201 16.85 -4.87 -4.74
C TRP A 201 16.53 -4.34 -3.34
N TYR A 202 15.43 -4.81 -2.77
CA TYR A 202 14.93 -4.38 -1.46
C TYR A 202 15.29 -5.35 -0.33
N GLY A 203 15.73 -6.57 -0.65
CA GLY A 203 16.05 -7.60 0.34
C GLY A 203 14.82 -8.35 0.86
N ALA A 204 15.02 -9.09 1.96
CA ALA A 204 14.00 -9.96 2.55
C ALA A 204 12.97 -9.20 3.40
N ASP A 205 13.26 -7.95 3.78
CA ASP A 205 12.31 -7.13 4.54
C ASP A 205 11.28 -6.47 3.61
N ASN A 206 10.35 -7.28 3.09
CA ASN A 206 9.32 -6.85 2.16
C ASN A 206 7.97 -7.51 2.47
N GLN A 207 6.89 -6.91 1.98
CA GLN A 207 5.52 -7.34 2.30
C GLN A 207 5.23 -8.79 1.86
N TYR A 208 5.72 -9.22 0.70
CA TYR A 208 5.52 -10.60 0.24
C TYR A 208 6.24 -11.62 1.15
N HIS A 209 7.46 -11.32 1.59
CA HIS A 209 8.21 -12.19 2.49
C HIS A 209 7.51 -12.35 3.84
N HIS A 210 7.05 -11.24 4.44
CA HIS A 210 6.30 -11.28 5.71
C HIS A 210 4.97 -12.00 5.56
N TRP A 211 4.22 -11.73 4.49
CA TRP A 211 2.96 -12.40 4.19
C TRP A 211 3.14 -13.92 3.98
N LEU A 212 4.14 -14.32 3.19
CA LEU A 212 4.43 -15.74 2.94
C LEU A 212 4.90 -16.43 4.21
N SER A 213 5.78 -15.79 4.98
CA SER A 213 6.23 -16.30 6.27
C SER A 213 5.05 -16.48 7.23
N GLY A 214 4.18 -15.48 7.37
CA GLY A 214 2.96 -15.57 8.18
C GLY A 214 2.09 -16.77 7.78
N MET A 215 1.81 -16.92 6.48
CA MET A 215 1.02 -18.02 5.95
C MET A 215 1.61 -19.39 6.30
N LEU A 216 2.94 -19.54 6.21
CA LEU A 216 3.63 -20.78 6.59
C LEU A 216 3.56 -21.08 8.09
N HIS A 217 3.40 -20.06 8.93
CA HIS A 217 3.21 -20.19 10.37
C HIS A 217 1.71 -20.30 10.78
N GLY A 218 0.79 -20.32 9.81
CA GLY A 218 -0.65 -20.40 10.05
C GLY A 218 -1.33 -19.04 10.31
N ASP A 219 -0.61 -17.93 10.16
CA ASP A 219 -1.18 -16.58 10.17
C ASP A 219 -1.59 -16.16 8.76
N PHE A 220 -2.90 -16.20 8.50
CA PHE A 220 -3.50 -15.78 7.23
C PHE A 220 -3.89 -14.30 7.23
N GLY A 221 -3.60 -13.56 8.29
CA GLY A 221 -3.99 -12.16 8.47
C GLY A 221 -5.47 -11.96 8.77
N HIS A 222 -5.90 -10.70 8.64
CA HIS A 222 -7.27 -10.26 8.87
C HIS A 222 -8.02 -10.02 7.57
N SER A 223 -9.33 -10.29 7.58
CA SER A 223 -10.22 -9.92 6.49
C SER A 223 -10.35 -8.41 6.42
N LEU A 224 -10.09 -7.82 5.25
CA LEU A 224 -10.28 -6.38 5.03
C LEU A 224 -11.73 -5.95 5.30
N ARG A 225 -12.69 -6.77 4.86
CA ARG A 225 -14.13 -6.48 4.96
C ARG A 225 -14.70 -6.54 6.38
N ASP A 226 -14.35 -7.59 7.13
CA ASP A 226 -14.98 -7.88 8.42
C ASP A 226 -14.02 -7.73 9.61
N GLN A 227 -12.75 -7.41 9.36
CA GLN A 227 -11.66 -7.29 10.35
C GLN A 227 -11.40 -8.53 11.22
N ARG A 228 -11.98 -9.69 10.85
CA ARG A 228 -11.80 -10.96 11.56
C ARG A 228 -10.59 -11.75 11.04
N PRO A 229 -9.91 -12.54 11.88
CA PRO A 229 -8.85 -13.43 11.43
C PRO A 229 -9.35 -14.40 10.35
N VAL A 230 -8.63 -14.48 9.23
CA VAL A 230 -8.99 -15.34 8.09
C VAL A 230 -8.95 -16.82 8.49
N ALA A 231 -8.04 -17.21 9.38
CA ALA A 231 -7.94 -18.57 9.90
C ALA A 231 -9.26 -19.06 10.53
N VAL A 232 -9.95 -18.20 11.27
CA VAL A 232 -11.23 -18.52 11.92
C VAL A 232 -12.31 -18.76 10.86
N ARG A 233 -12.39 -17.90 9.84
CA ARG A 233 -13.33 -18.06 8.72
C ARG A 233 -13.11 -19.36 7.96
N ILE A 234 -11.85 -19.71 7.69
CA ILE A 234 -11.50 -20.97 7.03
C ILE A 234 -11.90 -22.15 7.91
N ALA A 235 -11.59 -22.12 9.21
CA ALA A 235 -11.94 -23.19 10.14
C ALA A 235 -13.46 -23.40 10.24
N GLU A 236 -14.24 -22.33 10.32
CA GLU A 236 -15.71 -22.37 10.30
C GLU A 236 -16.22 -23.04 9.02
N ALA A 237 -15.73 -22.62 7.85
CA ALA A 237 -16.16 -23.17 6.56
C ALA A 237 -15.75 -24.65 6.37
N VAL A 238 -14.53 -25.01 6.79
CA VAL A 238 -14.01 -26.38 6.74
C VAL A 238 -14.86 -27.31 7.60
N ARG A 239 -15.24 -26.88 8.82
CA ARG A 239 -16.11 -27.66 9.70
C ARG A 239 -17.43 -28.02 9.04
N TRP A 240 -18.12 -27.06 8.42
CA TRP A 240 -19.39 -27.32 7.74
C TRP A 240 -19.21 -28.23 6.52
N THR A 241 -18.18 -27.97 5.71
CA THR A 241 -17.88 -28.77 4.51
C THR A 241 -17.59 -30.23 4.86
N LEU A 242 -16.84 -30.47 5.94
CA LEU A 242 -16.54 -31.82 6.41
C LEU A 242 -17.79 -32.55 6.92
N GLN A 243 -18.69 -31.86 7.63
CA GLN A 243 -19.93 -32.46 8.10
C GLN A 243 -20.85 -32.86 6.95
N ILE A 244 -21.03 -31.97 5.97
CA ILE A 244 -21.89 -32.23 4.80
C ILE A 244 -21.30 -33.35 3.94
N ASN A 245 -20.00 -33.30 3.62
CA ASN A 245 -19.36 -34.37 2.84
C ASN A 245 -19.32 -35.69 3.60
N GLY A 246 -19.10 -35.66 4.91
CA GLY A 246 -19.12 -36.87 5.74
C GLY A 246 -20.48 -37.56 5.70
N LEU A 247 -21.58 -36.80 5.85
CA LEU A 247 -22.94 -37.32 5.70
C LEU A 247 -23.23 -37.81 4.28
N ALA A 248 -22.80 -37.06 3.25
CA ALA A 248 -22.98 -37.45 1.85
C ALA A 248 -22.27 -38.77 1.54
N ILE A 249 -21.02 -38.95 1.96
CA ILE A 249 -20.26 -40.18 1.82
C ILE A 249 -20.92 -41.32 2.58
N PHE A 250 -21.37 -41.07 3.81
CA PHE A 250 -22.08 -42.06 4.63
C PHE A 250 -23.33 -42.58 3.91
N PHE A 251 -24.22 -41.69 3.44
CA PHE A 251 -25.43 -42.10 2.73
C PHE A 251 -25.13 -42.72 1.36
N ALA A 252 -24.12 -42.23 0.65
CA ALA A 252 -23.69 -42.80 -0.62
C ALA A 252 -23.27 -44.26 -0.46
N TYR A 253 -22.43 -44.57 0.54
CA TYR A 253 -22.04 -45.96 0.81
C TYR A 253 -23.19 -46.80 1.37
N LEU A 254 -24.03 -46.23 2.23
CA LEU A 254 -25.18 -46.92 2.81
C LEU A 254 -26.15 -47.43 1.73
N LEU A 255 -26.34 -46.69 0.63
CA LEU A 255 -27.20 -47.08 -0.48
C LEU A 255 -26.45 -47.87 -1.56
N SER A 256 -25.26 -47.41 -1.94
CA SER A 256 -24.48 -47.99 -3.04
C SER A 256 -24.02 -49.41 -2.75
N ILE A 257 -23.59 -49.71 -1.51
CA ILE A 257 -23.10 -51.05 -1.17
C ILE A 257 -24.23 -52.09 -1.27
N PRO A 258 -25.41 -51.93 -0.65
CA PRO A 258 -26.50 -52.90 -0.79
C PRO A 258 -27.01 -53.03 -2.23
N LEU A 259 -27.17 -51.91 -2.95
CA LEU A 259 -27.59 -51.93 -4.36
C LEU A 259 -26.56 -52.66 -5.24
N GLY A 260 -25.27 -52.40 -5.02
CA GLY A 260 -24.19 -53.06 -5.74
C GLY A 260 -24.12 -54.56 -5.46
N VAL A 261 -24.27 -54.97 -4.19
CA VAL A 261 -24.33 -56.39 -3.80
C VAL A 261 -25.57 -57.06 -4.39
N TYR A 262 -26.73 -56.39 -4.36
CA TYR A 262 -27.96 -56.92 -4.95
C TYR A 262 -27.86 -57.09 -6.47
N ALA A 263 -27.32 -56.09 -7.18
CA ALA A 263 -27.10 -56.17 -8.63
C ALA A 263 -26.11 -57.31 -8.98
N ALA A 264 -25.03 -57.46 -8.22
CA ALA A 264 -24.05 -58.54 -8.42
C ALA A 264 -24.61 -59.94 -8.12
N ALA A 265 -25.60 -60.06 -7.24
CA ALA A 265 -26.25 -61.32 -6.92
C ALA A 265 -27.30 -61.77 -7.96
N TYR A 266 -27.85 -60.84 -8.77
CA TYR A 266 -28.94 -61.12 -9.73
C TYR A 266 -28.60 -60.75 -11.18
N VAL A 267 -27.37 -61.04 -11.60
CA VAL A 267 -26.88 -60.83 -12.97
C VAL A 267 -27.80 -61.53 -14.00
N GLY A 268 -28.24 -60.80 -15.05
CA GLY A 268 -29.08 -61.33 -16.14
C GLY A 268 -30.60 -61.31 -15.95
N LYS A 269 -31.14 -60.60 -14.94
CA LYS A 269 -32.60 -60.33 -14.79
C LYS A 269 -32.93 -58.87 -15.15
N ARG A 270 -34.22 -58.51 -15.21
CA ARG A 270 -34.79 -57.19 -15.63
C ARG A 270 -34.18 -55.89 -15.06
N PHE A 271 -33.24 -55.97 -14.11
CA PHE A 271 -32.55 -54.83 -13.49
C PHE A 271 -31.07 -54.70 -13.91
N ASP A 272 -30.59 -55.54 -14.82
CA ASP A 272 -29.31 -55.40 -15.55
C ASP A 272 -29.51 -54.49 -16.78
#